data_AF-A0A401RNH3-F1
#
_entry.id   AF-A0A401RNH3-F1
#
_cell.length_a   1.000
_cell.length_b   1.000
_cell.length_c   1.000
_cell.angle_alpha   90.00
_cell.angle_beta   90.00
_cell.angle_gamma   90.00
#
_symmetry.space_group_name_H-M   'P 1'
#
loop_
_entity.id
_entity.type
_entity.pdbx_description
1 polymer ?
#
loop_
_entity_poly.entity_id
_entity_poly.type
_entity_poly.pdbx_seq_one_letter_code
_entity_poly.pdbx_strand_id
1 'polypeptide(L)'
;MELFEEALQRWEQALSFRSRQVEDEANCTAVKLGAGDAIAEETVEDIISAEFIHKLESLLQRAYRLQEEFEATLGTPDPISLVNDIDRETDITVRDTEDFCLRDTTSIASTDSFVSAAELTEHRDNRGSTYGLGSWCHLPLYEEAMHLAEDGRVFCRVLRTELLECVGDIDFLAKVHCVRQAFQIILSDVINRKFFAEVGRKVLSAIMTKAHKNPKRFEAVYEEMMYFLQQTDHWEMTQRELAARGVKHINFYDVVLDFILMDSFEDLDNPPTSILNVVNNRWLNNSFKETAVASSCWSVLKSKRQQMKVPNGFIAHFYAVCEHISPILAWGFLGPRDSLYDLCCFFKEQVLFFLKDIFDFEKVRYTSTECLAEDILHLIQRRTELLMAYLGTDNLRHLNGYVGLPLPNGCLEAQAP
;
A
#
# COMPACT_ATOMS: atom_id res chain seq x y z
N MET A 1 39.11 -7.57 -5.31
CA MET A 1 39.19 -6.15 -4.94
C MET A 1 38.91 -5.31 -6.17
N GLU A 2 39.68 -5.45 -7.26
CA GLU A 2 39.46 -4.72 -8.52
C GLU A 2 38.07 -4.92 -9.16
N LEU A 3 37.52 -6.14 -9.15
CA LEU A 3 36.17 -6.41 -9.67
C LEU A 3 35.03 -5.73 -8.88
N PHE A 4 35.24 -5.46 -7.59
CA PHE A 4 34.26 -4.76 -6.75
C PHE A 4 34.33 -3.25 -7.00
N GLU A 5 35.54 -2.73 -7.17
CA GLU A 5 35.79 -1.33 -7.53
C GLU A 5 35.25 -1.00 -8.93
N GLU A 6 35.44 -1.91 -9.90
CA GLU A 6 34.87 -1.77 -11.25
C GLU A 6 33.34 -1.85 -11.24
N ALA A 7 32.76 -2.73 -10.42
CA ALA A 7 31.30 -2.80 -10.23
C ALA A 7 30.74 -1.54 -9.54
N LEU A 8 31.48 -0.97 -8.58
CA LEU A 8 31.12 0.28 -7.91
C LEU A 8 31.16 1.46 -8.88
N GLN A 9 32.19 1.52 -9.73
CA GLN A 9 32.36 2.57 -10.74
C GLN A 9 31.28 2.48 -11.83
N ARG A 10 30.92 1.26 -12.28
CA ARG A 10 29.80 1.05 -13.20
C ARG A 10 28.45 1.39 -12.57
N TRP A 11 28.28 1.16 -11.26
CA TRP A 11 27.09 1.55 -10.52
C TRP A 11 26.98 3.08 -10.38
N GLU A 12 28.09 3.79 -10.12
CA GLU A 12 28.14 5.26 -10.13
C GLU A 12 27.82 5.85 -11.51
N GLN A 13 28.33 5.24 -12.59
CA GLN A 13 28.02 5.65 -13.95
C GLN A 13 26.53 5.45 -14.30
N ALA A 14 25.92 4.33 -13.90
CA ALA A 14 24.49 4.07 -14.12
C ALA A 14 23.57 5.05 -13.36
N LEU A 15 23.97 5.45 -12.14
CA LEU A 15 23.24 6.46 -11.36
C LEU A 15 23.32 7.86 -11.99
N SER A 16 24.47 8.22 -12.58
CA SER A 16 24.63 9.49 -13.31
C SER A 16 23.84 9.54 -14.63
N PHE A 17 23.62 8.38 -15.27
CA PHE A 17 22.83 8.29 -16.49
C PHE A 17 21.34 8.53 -16.23
N ARG A 18 20.81 7.99 -15.13
CA ARG A 18 19.41 8.22 -14.72
C ARG A 18 19.16 9.66 -14.27
N SER A 19 20.17 10.35 -13.69
CA SER A 19 20.04 11.77 -13.35
C SER A 19 20.11 12.68 -14.58
N ARG A 20 20.88 12.31 -15.62
CA ARG A 20 20.92 13.04 -16.90
C ARG A 20 19.68 12.84 -17.75
N GLN A 21 19.07 11.65 -17.77
CA GLN A 21 17.82 11.45 -18.51
C GLN A 21 16.68 12.34 -18.01
N VAL A 22 16.61 12.61 -16.70
CA VAL A 22 15.61 13.52 -16.12
C VAL A 22 15.89 15.00 -16.47
N GLU A 23 17.15 15.37 -16.74
CA GLU A 23 17.51 16.71 -17.21
C GLU A 23 17.43 16.87 -18.74
N ASP A 24 17.67 15.80 -19.50
CA ASP A 24 17.68 15.82 -20.98
C ASP A 24 16.29 15.54 -21.61
N GLU A 25 15.36 14.86 -20.92
CA GLU A 25 13.96 14.75 -21.37
C GLU A 25 13.21 16.09 -21.32
N ALA A 26 13.67 17.04 -20.50
CA ALA A 26 13.15 18.40 -20.48
C ALA A 26 13.70 19.29 -21.63
N ASN A 27 14.67 18.81 -22.42
CA ASN A 27 15.37 19.63 -23.42
C ASN A 27 15.44 19.02 -24.82
N CYS A 28 14.79 17.88 -25.09
CA CYS A 28 14.77 17.24 -26.40
C CYS A 28 13.48 17.53 -27.20
N THR A 29 13.24 18.79 -27.54
CA THR A 29 12.31 19.18 -28.64
C THR A 29 13.01 20.06 -29.67
N ALA A 30 14.16 19.62 -30.20
CA ALA A 30 14.66 20.05 -31.51
C ALA A 30 15.98 19.35 -31.85
N VAL A 31 15.96 18.32 -32.70
CA VAL A 31 17.14 17.97 -33.50
C VAL A 31 16.71 17.90 -34.97
N LYS A 32 17.25 18.83 -35.75
CA LYS A 32 17.13 18.93 -37.21
C LYS A 32 17.74 17.68 -37.86
N LEU A 33 16.96 17.04 -38.73
CA LEU A 33 17.44 16.03 -39.68
C LEU A 33 18.39 16.65 -40.70
N GLY A 34 19.63 16.17 -40.71
CA GLY A 34 20.60 16.38 -41.79
C GLY A 34 20.61 15.15 -42.70
N ALA A 35 20.53 15.39 -44.00
CA ALA A 35 20.49 14.40 -45.08
C ALA A 35 21.76 13.53 -45.17
N GLY A 36 21.61 12.28 -45.64
CA GLY A 36 22.74 11.49 -46.15
C GLY A 36 22.57 9.97 -46.16
N ASP A 37 21.82 9.49 -47.15
CA ASP A 37 22.07 8.28 -47.95
C ASP A 37 22.02 6.86 -47.34
N ALA A 38 21.58 5.94 -48.20
CA ALA A 38 21.00 4.64 -47.93
C ALA A 38 21.99 3.53 -47.57
N ILE A 39 21.64 2.71 -46.57
CA ILE A 39 21.96 1.28 -46.53
C ILE A 39 20.73 0.55 -45.97
N ALA A 40 20.21 -0.42 -46.73
CA ALA A 40 19.15 -1.31 -46.29
C ALA A 40 19.67 -2.21 -45.16
N GLU A 41 19.18 -1.98 -43.95
CA GLU A 41 19.24 -2.94 -42.85
C GLU A 41 17.80 -3.44 -42.62
N GLU A 42 17.54 -4.68 -43.03
CA GLU A 42 16.34 -5.41 -42.61
C GLU A 42 16.38 -5.54 -41.08
N THR A 43 15.53 -4.79 -40.39
CA THR A 43 15.41 -4.80 -38.95
C THR A 43 14.75 -6.10 -38.49
N VAL A 44 15.43 -6.81 -37.59
CA VAL A 44 14.94 -8.05 -36.92
C VAL A 44 13.66 -7.81 -36.09
N GLU A 45 13.20 -6.56 -35.99
CA GLU A 45 12.00 -6.13 -35.26
C GLU A 45 10.68 -6.33 -36.05
N ASP A 46 10.71 -6.48 -37.38
CA ASP A 46 9.48 -6.68 -38.18
C ASP A 46 9.01 -8.15 -38.23
N ILE A 47 9.88 -9.11 -37.91
CA ILE A 47 9.53 -10.54 -37.91
C ILE A 47 8.86 -10.96 -36.58
N ILE A 48 9.16 -10.25 -35.48
CA ILE A 48 8.63 -10.59 -34.15
C ILE A 48 7.23 -10.01 -33.91
N SER A 49 6.78 -9.05 -34.71
CA SER A 49 5.45 -8.43 -34.51
C SER A 49 4.32 -9.24 -35.17
N ALA A 50 4.47 -9.72 -36.41
CA ALA A 50 3.34 -10.34 -37.13
C ALA A 50 2.98 -11.75 -36.64
N GLU A 51 3.98 -12.62 -36.41
CA GLU A 51 3.70 -14.01 -35.99
C GLU A 51 3.17 -14.08 -34.55
N PHE A 52 3.65 -13.19 -33.68
CA PHE A 52 3.14 -13.07 -32.32
C PHE A 52 1.70 -12.54 -32.31
N ILE A 53 1.41 -11.50 -33.09
CA ILE A 53 0.04 -10.95 -33.23
C ILE A 53 -0.91 -12.03 -33.76
N HIS A 54 -0.53 -12.80 -34.78
CA HIS A 54 -1.38 -13.88 -35.28
C HIS A 54 -1.60 -15.02 -34.28
N LYS A 55 -0.59 -15.36 -33.46
CA LYS A 55 -0.77 -16.33 -32.37
C LYS A 55 -1.70 -15.80 -31.29
N LEU A 56 -1.63 -14.51 -30.99
CA LEU A 56 -2.51 -13.84 -30.03
C LEU A 56 -3.95 -13.79 -30.54
N GLU A 57 -4.17 -13.42 -31.81
CA GLU A 57 -5.49 -13.44 -32.45
C GLU A 57 -6.10 -14.84 -32.48
N SER A 58 -5.29 -15.86 -32.81
CA SER A 58 -5.75 -17.25 -32.79
C SER A 58 -6.11 -17.73 -31.38
N LEU A 59 -5.41 -17.26 -30.35
CA LEU A 59 -5.73 -17.57 -28.95
C LEU A 59 -7.06 -16.91 -28.54
N LEU A 60 -7.24 -15.65 -28.91
CA LEU A 60 -8.45 -14.87 -28.62
C LEU A 60 -9.69 -15.51 -29.27
N GLN A 61 -9.60 -15.92 -30.53
CA GLN A 61 -10.68 -16.63 -31.24
C GLN A 61 -11.01 -17.99 -30.61
N ARG A 62 -10.03 -18.67 -30.01
CA ARG A 62 -10.26 -19.92 -29.28
C ARG A 62 -10.97 -19.65 -27.94
N ALA A 63 -10.61 -18.57 -27.25
CA ALA A 63 -11.28 -18.17 -26.01
C ALA A 63 -12.76 -17.81 -26.26
N TYR A 64 -13.05 -17.05 -27.32
CA TYR A 64 -14.44 -16.72 -27.68
C TYR A 64 -15.27 -17.95 -28.07
N ARG A 65 -14.71 -18.89 -28.84
CA ARG A 65 -15.40 -20.14 -29.15
C ARG A 65 -15.65 -20.99 -27.90
N LEU A 66 -14.69 -21.02 -26.98
CA LEU A 66 -14.87 -21.73 -25.71
C LEU A 66 -15.98 -21.07 -24.87
N GLN A 67 -16.04 -19.74 -24.84
CA GLN A 67 -17.14 -19.03 -24.18
C GLN A 67 -18.50 -19.38 -24.80
N GLU A 68 -18.61 -19.39 -26.13
CA GLU A 68 -19.83 -19.74 -26.85
C GLU A 68 -20.23 -21.22 -26.61
N GLU A 69 -19.26 -22.14 -26.56
CA GLU A 69 -19.50 -23.54 -26.20
C GLU A 69 -19.99 -23.67 -24.75
N PHE A 70 -19.43 -22.89 -23.80
CA PHE A 70 -19.90 -22.88 -22.42
C PHE A 70 -21.30 -22.27 -22.28
N GLU A 71 -21.61 -21.20 -23.01
CA GLU A 71 -22.95 -20.60 -23.06
C GLU A 71 -23.98 -21.54 -23.70
N ALA A 72 -23.60 -22.28 -24.74
CA ALA A 72 -24.44 -23.30 -25.38
C ALA A 72 -24.64 -24.55 -24.50
N THR A 73 -23.66 -24.90 -23.65
CA THR A 73 -23.76 -26.05 -22.73
C THR A 73 -24.52 -25.71 -21.44
N LEU A 74 -24.52 -24.44 -21.03
CA LEU A 74 -25.20 -23.98 -19.81
C LEU A 74 -26.65 -23.59 -20.04
N GLY A 75 -27.09 -23.38 -21.28
CA GLY A 75 -28.49 -23.06 -21.62
C GLY A 75 -28.94 -21.73 -21.02
N THR A 76 -29.28 -20.76 -21.85
CA THR A 76 -29.85 -19.49 -21.39
C THR A 76 -31.09 -19.74 -20.50
N PRO A 77 -31.12 -19.27 -19.24
CA PRO A 77 -32.37 -19.22 -18.50
C PRO A 77 -33.20 -18.06 -19.08
N ASP A 78 -34.36 -18.39 -19.65
CA ASP A 78 -35.36 -17.40 -20.04
C ASP A 78 -35.74 -16.54 -18.82
N PRO A 79 -35.71 -15.19 -18.91
CA PRO A 79 -35.99 -14.32 -17.75
C PRO A 79 -37.48 -14.21 -17.38
N ILE A 80 -38.30 -15.20 -17.75
CA ILE A 80 -39.77 -15.18 -17.52
C ILE A 80 -40.28 -16.43 -16.78
N SER A 81 -39.47 -17.46 -16.51
CA SER A 81 -39.95 -18.69 -15.85
C SER A 81 -39.64 -18.83 -14.35
N LEU A 82 -38.88 -17.92 -13.73
CA LEU A 82 -38.46 -18.06 -12.33
C LEU A 82 -39.42 -17.43 -11.28
N VAL A 83 -40.54 -16.86 -11.71
CA VAL A 83 -41.53 -16.24 -10.81
C VAL A 83 -42.74 -17.14 -10.52
N ASN A 84 -42.90 -18.29 -11.20
CA ASN A 84 -44.09 -19.12 -11.08
C ASN A 84 -43.90 -20.53 -10.46
N ASP A 85 -42.68 -20.94 -10.08
CA ASP A 85 -42.40 -22.31 -9.63
C ASP A 85 -42.19 -22.48 -8.12
N ILE A 86 -42.68 -21.55 -7.29
CA ILE A 86 -42.66 -21.73 -5.81
C ILE A 86 -44.01 -22.24 -5.28
N ASP A 87 -45.03 -22.40 -6.11
CA ASP A 87 -46.38 -22.73 -5.62
C ASP A 87 -47.01 -23.93 -6.35
N ARG A 88 -46.45 -25.14 -6.12
CA ARG A 88 -47.21 -26.40 -6.09
C ARG A 88 -46.36 -27.62 -5.73
N GLU A 89 -46.96 -28.48 -4.91
CA GLU A 89 -46.54 -29.83 -4.52
C GLU A 89 -45.52 -29.95 -3.38
N THR A 90 -46.03 -29.90 -2.15
CA THR A 90 -45.85 -31.00 -1.19
C THR A 90 -46.91 -30.90 -0.09
N ASP A 91 -48.05 -31.53 -0.35
CA ASP A 91 -49.12 -31.80 0.62
C ASP A 91 -48.95 -33.24 1.12
N ILE A 92 -48.39 -33.46 2.32
CA ILE A 92 -48.59 -34.71 3.10
C ILE A 92 -48.51 -34.42 4.63
N THR A 93 -49.70 -34.34 5.24
CA THR A 93 -50.10 -34.84 6.57
C THR A 93 -49.76 -34.10 7.90
N VAL A 94 -50.85 -33.68 8.56
CA VAL A 94 -51.30 -34.05 9.92
C VAL A 94 -51.05 -33.09 11.10
N ARG A 95 -52.21 -32.56 11.55
CA ARG A 95 -52.73 -32.31 12.91
C ARG A 95 -52.62 -30.92 13.55
N ASP A 96 -53.83 -30.38 13.79
CA ASP A 96 -54.37 -29.68 14.97
C ASP A 96 -53.51 -28.51 15.52
N THR A 97 -54.00 -27.30 15.76
CA THR A 97 -55.28 -26.88 16.36
C THR A 97 -55.29 -25.33 16.33
N GLU A 98 -56.45 -24.70 16.08
CA GLU A 98 -56.97 -23.50 16.79
C GLU A 98 -56.10 -22.20 16.84
N ASP A 99 -56.58 -20.96 16.64
CA ASP A 99 -57.90 -20.35 16.49
C ASP A 99 -57.70 -18.80 16.33
N PHE A 100 -58.78 -18.08 16.02
CA PHE A 100 -58.97 -16.61 15.98
C PHE A 100 -58.47 -15.80 14.77
N CYS A 101 -59.35 -15.47 13.80
CA CYS A 101 -60.44 -14.47 13.81
C CYS A 101 -59.99 -13.10 13.23
N LEU A 102 -60.43 -12.77 12.01
CA LEU A 102 -61.52 -11.83 11.67
C LEU A 102 -60.91 -10.49 11.19
N ARG A 103 -61.39 -9.77 10.18
CA ARG A 103 -62.53 -9.89 9.25
C ARG A 103 -62.54 -8.62 8.39
N ASP A 104 -62.88 -8.79 7.10
CA ASP A 104 -63.72 -7.99 6.17
C ASP A 104 -63.82 -6.46 6.33
N THR A 105 -64.15 -5.63 5.34
CA THR A 105 -64.17 -5.56 3.86
C THR A 105 -64.83 -4.19 3.55
N THR A 106 -64.74 -3.76 2.28
CA THR A 106 -65.67 -2.84 1.56
C THR A 106 -65.58 -1.33 1.82
N SER A 107 -65.25 -0.57 0.77
CA SER A 107 -66.28 0.17 0.00
C SER A 107 -65.69 0.79 -1.26
N ILE A 108 -66.47 0.73 -2.35
CA ILE A 108 -66.21 1.21 -3.70
C ILE A 108 -66.94 2.55 -3.89
N ALA A 109 -66.30 3.47 -4.63
CA ALA A 109 -66.88 4.49 -5.54
C ALA A 109 -66.35 5.92 -5.29
N SER A 110 -65.52 6.42 -6.21
CA SER A 110 -65.77 7.71 -6.87
C SER A 110 -64.79 7.89 -8.04
N THR A 111 -65.34 7.87 -9.25
CA THR A 111 -64.70 8.29 -10.50
C THR A 111 -64.91 9.79 -10.68
N ASP A 112 -63.83 10.56 -10.73
CA ASP A 112 -63.57 11.69 -11.64
C ASP A 112 -62.54 12.64 -11.02
N SER A 113 -61.29 12.56 -11.50
CA SER A 113 -60.43 13.72 -11.61
C SER A 113 -59.33 13.46 -12.65
N PHE A 114 -59.50 14.11 -13.80
CA PHE A 114 -58.62 14.10 -14.95
C PHE A 114 -58.03 15.51 -15.07
N VAL A 115 -56.79 15.75 -14.62
CA VAL A 115 -55.94 16.86 -15.11
C VAL A 115 -54.47 16.47 -14.98
N SER A 116 -53.77 16.62 -16.09
CA SER A 116 -52.38 16.31 -16.40
C SER A 116 -51.33 16.96 -15.49
N ALA A 117 -50.28 16.21 -15.18
CA ALA A 117 -48.91 16.71 -15.19
C ALA A 117 -48.06 15.66 -15.93
N ALA A 118 -47.83 15.94 -17.22
CA ALA A 118 -46.86 15.23 -18.03
C ALA A 118 -45.49 15.83 -17.76
N GLU A 119 -44.65 15.13 -17.01
CA GLU A 119 -43.18 15.19 -17.13
C GLU A 119 -42.64 13.77 -16.87
N LEU A 120 -42.81 12.91 -17.88
CA LEU A 120 -42.10 11.66 -17.97
C LEU A 120 -40.70 11.95 -18.50
N THR A 121 -39.74 11.73 -17.62
CA THR A 121 -38.49 11.00 -17.88
C THR A 121 -38.49 10.21 -19.19
N GLU A 122 -37.45 10.39 -20.02
CA GLU A 122 -36.81 9.30 -20.76
C GLU A 122 -35.43 9.72 -21.32
N HIS A 123 -34.42 8.98 -20.87
CA HIS A 123 -33.21 8.54 -21.56
C HIS A 123 -32.28 9.54 -22.27
N ARG A 124 -31.08 9.68 -21.70
CA ARG A 124 -29.87 9.39 -22.48
C ARG A 124 -28.90 8.50 -21.69
N ASP A 125 -28.85 7.26 -22.15
CA ASP A 125 -28.18 6.11 -21.59
C ASP A 125 -26.64 6.14 -21.66
N ASN A 126 -26.07 5.63 -20.56
CA ASN A 126 -25.18 4.48 -20.54
C ASN A 126 -23.84 4.57 -21.29
N ARG A 127 -22.79 4.95 -20.56
CA ARG A 127 -21.44 4.39 -20.75
C ARG A 127 -20.87 3.92 -19.41
N GLY A 128 -21.14 2.65 -19.10
CA GLY A 128 -20.11 1.69 -18.71
C GLY A 128 -19.66 1.70 -17.25
N SER A 129 -20.33 0.86 -16.45
CA SER A 129 -19.70 -0.03 -15.47
C SER A 129 -19.28 0.55 -14.11
N THR A 130 -20.21 1.20 -13.42
CA THR A 130 -20.17 1.33 -11.95
C THR A 130 -20.63 0.00 -11.30
N TYR A 131 -19.72 -0.96 -11.16
CA TYR A 131 -19.96 -2.09 -10.28
C TYR A 131 -19.73 -1.63 -8.83
N GLY A 132 -20.80 -1.52 -8.04
CA GLY A 132 -20.71 -1.66 -6.58
C GLY A 132 -21.04 -0.46 -5.67
N LEU A 133 -21.45 0.72 -6.16
CA LEU A 133 -21.87 1.80 -5.25
C LEU A 133 -23.34 1.61 -4.81
N GLY A 134 -23.57 0.62 -3.95
CA GLY A 134 -24.84 0.41 -3.30
C GLY A 134 -25.21 1.59 -2.39
N SER A 135 -26.35 2.21 -2.66
CA SER A 135 -27.16 3.00 -1.72
C SER A 135 -26.56 4.32 -1.19
N TRP A 136 -26.61 5.39 -1.99
CA TRP A 136 -26.88 6.79 -1.59
C TRP A 136 -26.44 7.23 -0.17
N CYS A 137 -25.20 6.96 0.21
CA CYS A 137 -24.56 7.69 1.30
C CYS A 137 -24.00 8.97 0.68
N HIS A 138 -24.64 10.10 0.94
CA HIS A 138 -24.06 11.40 0.62
C HIS A 138 -22.75 11.54 1.41
N LEU A 139 -21.64 11.68 0.71
CA LEU A 139 -20.29 11.78 1.27
C LEU A 139 -19.75 13.18 1.00
N PRO A 140 -20.26 14.23 1.67
CA PRO A 140 -20.03 15.62 1.25
C PRO A 140 -18.55 16.00 1.27
N LEU A 141 -17.75 15.48 2.21
CA LEU A 141 -16.31 15.72 2.23
C LEU A 141 -15.62 15.17 0.97
N TYR A 142 -16.00 13.96 0.55
CA TYR A 142 -15.43 13.35 -0.65
C TYR A 142 -15.95 14.01 -1.93
N GLU A 143 -17.23 14.35 -2.01
CA GLU A 143 -17.82 15.05 -3.15
C GLU A 143 -17.17 16.43 -3.37
N GLU A 144 -16.93 17.19 -2.29
CA GLU A 144 -16.19 18.46 -2.37
C GLU A 144 -14.74 18.23 -2.86
N ALA A 145 -14.07 17.23 -2.31
CA ALA A 145 -12.71 16.89 -2.72
C ALA A 145 -12.61 16.39 -4.17
N MET A 146 -13.64 15.72 -4.66
CA MET A 146 -13.76 15.27 -6.05
C MET A 146 -13.76 16.47 -6.99
N HIS A 147 -14.58 17.48 -6.73
CA HIS A 147 -14.59 18.72 -7.53
C HIS A 147 -13.23 19.42 -7.52
N LEU A 148 -12.55 19.48 -6.38
CA LEU A 148 -11.21 20.05 -6.30
C LEU A 148 -10.18 19.26 -7.11
N ALA A 149 -10.31 17.93 -7.15
CA ALA A 149 -9.43 17.06 -7.92
C ALA A 149 -9.68 17.20 -9.43
N GLU A 150 -10.96 17.24 -9.85
CA GLU A 150 -11.38 17.48 -11.25
C GLU A 150 -10.91 18.84 -11.76
N ASP A 151 -10.95 19.87 -10.91
CA ASP A 151 -10.43 21.21 -11.21
C ASP A 151 -8.88 21.26 -11.27
N GLY A 152 -8.19 20.15 -11.02
CA GLY A 152 -6.73 20.09 -11.01
C GLY A 152 -6.08 20.85 -9.84
N ARG A 153 -6.83 21.09 -8.76
CA ARG A 153 -6.36 21.86 -7.59
C ARG A 153 -5.69 21.00 -6.53
N VAL A 154 -5.76 19.68 -6.67
CA VAL A 154 -5.11 18.74 -5.77
C VAL A 154 -3.84 18.19 -6.41
N PHE A 155 -2.71 18.40 -5.74
CA PHE A 155 -1.42 17.91 -6.18
C PHE A 155 -0.92 16.77 -5.31
N CYS A 156 -0.25 15.80 -5.92
CA CYS A 156 0.52 14.77 -5.24
C CYS A 156 1.92 14.69 -5.84
N ARG A 157 2.81 13.94 -5.18
CA ARG A 157 4.16 13.69 -5.67
C ARG A 157 4.17 12.50 -6.64
N VAL A 158 3.52 11.42 -6.25
CA VAL A 158 3.36 10.17 -7.00
C VAL A 158 1.91 9.74 -6.88
N LEU A 159 1.33 9.27 -7.98
CA LEU A 159 0.00 8.65 -7.99
C LEU A 159 0.13 7.24 -7.41
N ARG A 160 -0.55 6.99 -6.29
CA ARG A 160 -0.58 5.67 -5.61
C ARG A 160 -1.87 4.92 -5.91
N THR A 161 -2.51 5.23 -7.04
CA THR A 161 -3.86 4.78 -7.43
C THR A 161 -4.02 3.26 -7.34
N GLU A 162 -3.13 2.50 -7.97
CA GLU A 162 -3.18 1.03 -7.94
C GLU A 162 -2.86 0.46 -6.54
N LEU A 163 -1.83 0.99 -5.88
CA LEU A 163 -1.38 0.53 -4.57
C LEU A 163 -2.47 0.68 -3.50
N LEU A 164 -3.23 1.79 -3.57
CA LEU A 164 -4.30 2.13 -2.63
C LEU A 164 -5.69 1.74 -3.15
N GLU A 165 -5.75 0.95 -4.21
CA GLU A 165 -7.00 0.37 -4.73
C GLU A 165 -8.08 1.43 -5.02
N CYS A 166 -7.63 2.61 -5.48
CA CYS A 166 -8.52 3.69 -5.90
C CYS A 166 -9.07 3.40 -7.30
N VAL A 167 -10.29 3.87 -7.57
CA VAL A 167 -10.99 3.60 -8.85
C VAL A 167 -10.27 4.28 -10.03
N GLY A 168 -9.60 5.40 -9.78
CA GLY A 168 -8.78 6.11 -10.74
C GLY A 168 -8.01 7.25 -10.08
N ASP A 169 -7.20 7.96 -10.88
CA ASP A 169 -6.31 9.00 -10.36
C ASP A 169 -7.06 10.15 -9.69
N ILE A 170 -8.24 10.52 -10.22
CA ILE A 170 -9.07 11.57 -9.63
C ILE A 170 -9.65 11.11 -8.28
N ASP A 171 -10.08 9.85 -8.15
CA ASP A 171 -10.53 9.25 -6.87
C ASP A 171 -9.38 9.29 -5.84
N PHE A 172 -8.18 8.87 -6.24
CA PHE A 172 -7.00 8.95 -5.38
C PHE A 172 -6.71 10.39 -4.94
N LEU A 173 -6.75 11.36 -5.86
CA LEU A 173 -6.52 12.77 -5.55
C LEU A 173 -7.58 13.33 -4.59
N ALA A 174 -8.85 13.00 -4.80
CA ALA A 174 -9.93 13.40 -3.89
C ALA A 174 -9.69 12.82 -2.48
N LYS A 175 -9.46 11.50 -2.38
CA LYS A 175 -9.25 10.82 -1.10
C LYS A 175 -8.01 11.32 -0.37
N VAL A 176 -6.87 11.50 -1.06
CA VAL A 176 -5.66 12.03 -0.42
C VAL A 176 -5.85 13.45 0.09
N HIS A 177 -6.67 14.27 -0.58
CA HIS A 177 -7.03 15.59 -0.10
C HIS A 177 -7.79 15.51 1.24
N CYS A 178 -8.81 14.66 1.33
CA CYS A 178 -9.55 14.43 2.58
C CYS A 178 -8.65 13.88 3.70
N VAL A 179 -7.80 12.88 3.39
CA VAL A 179 -6.86 12.27 4.35
C VAL A 179 -5.88 13.31 4.90
N ARG A 180 -5.40 14.24 4.06
CA ARG A 180 -4.54 15.34 4.52
C ARG A 180 -5.27 16.23 5.52
N GLN A 181 -6.52 16.60 5.25
CA GLN A 181 -7.32 17.40 6.18
C GLN A 181 -7.54 16.67 7.50
N ALA A 182 -7.85 15.36 7.45
CA ALA A 182 -8.00 14.54 8.64
C ALA A 182 -6.72 14.49 9.49
N PHE A 183 -5.55 14.31 8.89
CA PHE A 183 -4.27 14.35 9.61
C PHE A 183 -3.96 15.72 10.22
N GLN A 184 -4.42 16.82 9.63
CA GLN A 184 -4.29 18.15 10.24
C GLN A 184 -5.08 18.23 11.55
N ILE A 185 -6.31 17.68 11.58
CA ILE A 185 -7.11 17.59 12.80
C ILE A 185 -6.41 16.69 13.83
N ILE A 186 -6.02 15.46 13.45
CA ILE A 186 -5.38 14.50 14.35
C ILE A 186 -4.14 15.11 15.02
N LEU A 187 -3.26 15.73 14.22
CA LEU A 187 -1.99 16.26 14.68
C LEU A 187 -2.07 17.66 15.28
N SER A 188 -3.25 18.29 15.31
CA SER A 188 -3.47 19.51 16.08
C SER A 188 -3.40 19.23 17.59
N ASP A 189 -3.76 18.02 18.03
CA ASP A 189 -3.65 17.57 19.41
C ASP A 189 -2.22 17.12 19.76
N VAL A 190 -1.67 17.67 20.85
CA VAL A 190 -0.34 17.32 21.36
C VAL A 190 -0.25 15.88 21.86
N ILE A 191 -1.36 15.31 22.36
CA ILE A 191 -1.41 13.93 22.84
C ILE A 191 -1.21 12.98 21.66
N ASN A 192 -1.92 13.23 20.56
CA ASN A 192 -1.76 12.46 19.33
C ASN A 192 -0.34 12.61 18.77
N ARG A 193 0.23 13.83 18.69
CA ARG A 193 1.63 14.00 18.23
C ARG A 193 2.62 13.16 19.05
N LYS A 194 2.47 13.14 20.38
CA LYS A 194 3.30 12.31 21.26
C LYS A 194 3.08 10.82 21.02
N PHE A 195 1.82 10.38 20.85
CA PHE A 195 1.49 9.00 20.55
C PHE A 195 2.19 8.52 19.26
N PHE A 196 2.07 9.28 18.16
CA PHE A 196 2.71 8.92 16.89
C PHE A 196 4.23 8.84 16.99
N ALA A 197 4.86 9.84 17.64
CA ALA A 197 6.31 9.84 17.87
C ALA A 197 6.77 8.62 18.67
N GLU A 198 6.03 8.27 19.72
CA GLU A 198 6.33 7.15 20.61
C GLU A 198 6.13 5.79 19.93
N VAL A 199 5.07 5.64 19.12
CA VAL A 199 4.83 4.42 18.34
C VAL A 199 5.96 4.18 17.35
N GLY A 200 6.36 5.20 16.58
CA GLY A 200 7.48 5.09 15.64
C GLY A 200 8.77 4.65 16.34
N ARG A 201 9.09 5.26 17.48
CA ARG A 201 10.27 4.91 18.29
C ARG A 201 10.19 3.45 18.78
N LYS A 202 9.07 3.04 19.38
CA LYS A 202 8.87 1.69 19.91
C LYS A 202 8.99 0.61 18.85
N VAL A 203 8.33 0.80 17.71
CA VAL A 203 8.34 -0.18 16.61
C VAL A 203 9.74 -0.36 16.06
N LEU A 204 10.44 0.74 15.77
CA LEU A 204 11.79 0.68 15.23
C LEU A 204 12.80 0.11 16.25
N SER A 205 12.72 0.51 17.52
CA SER A 205 13.54 -0.08 18.59
C SER A 205 13.31 -1.59 18.73
N ALA A 206 12.07 -2.05 18.56
CA ALA A 206 11.73 -3.47 18.63
C ALA A 206 12.33 -4.27 17.45
N ILE A 207 12.25 -3.73 16.22
CA ILE A 207 12.89 -4.33 15.04
C ILE A 207 14.42 -4.42 15.24
N MET A 208 15.05 -3.37 15.77
CA MET A 208 16.49 -3.40 16.07
C MET A 208 16.85 -4.48 17.08
N THR A 209 16.04 -4.62 18.13
CA THR A 209 16.25 -5.61 19.18
C THR A 209 16.08 -7.03 18.62
N LYS A 210 15.09 -7.24 17.74
CA LYS A 210 14.89 -8.51 17.02
C LYS A 210 16.09 -8.86 16.13
N ALA A 211 16.73 -7.86 15.54
CA ALA A 211 17.98 -8.00 14.79
C ALA A 211 19.25 -8.11 15.68
N HIS A 212 19.09 -8.31 16.98
CA HIS A 212 20.17 -8.40 17.96
C HIS A 212 21.09 -7.16 17.99
N LYS A 213 20.56 -5.97 17.66
CA LYS A 213 21.27 -4.69 17.76
C LYS A 213 20.78 -3.91 18.99
N ASN A 214 21.65 -3.05 19.51
CA ASN A 214 21.33 -2.19 20.65
C ASN A 214 20.63 -0.89 20.17
N PRO A 215 19.39 -0.62 20.59
CA PRO A 215 18.64 0.55 20.11
C PRO A 215 19.07 1.88 20.72
N LYS A 216 19.90 1.92 21.77
CA LYS A 216 20.21 3.16 22.52
C LYS A 216 20.70 4.33 21.66
N ARG A 217 21.57 4.05 20.67
CA ARG A 217 22.08 5.10 19.78
C ARG A 217 21.01 5.59 18.81
N PHE A 218 20.20 4.67 18.27
CA PHE A 218 19.04 5.01 17.45
C PHE A 218 18.05 5.88 18.25
N GLU A 219 17.73 5.50 19.48
CA GLU A 219 16.80 6.26 20.33
C GLU A 219 17.30 7.68 20.58
N ALA A 220 18.60 7.87 20.82
CA ALA A 220 19.17 9.20 20.99
C ALA A 220 18.99 10.08 19.74
N VAL A 221 19.34 9.59 18.55
CA VAL A 221 19.19 10.38 17.31
C VAL A 221 17.72 10.56 16.89
N TYR A 222 16.86 9.62 17.25
CA TYR A 222 15.42 9.74 17.05
C TYR A 222 14.83 10.86 17.92
N GLU A 223 15.20 10.91 19.20
CA GLU A 223 14.78 11.99 20.10
C GLU A 223 15.33 13.35 19.66
N GLU A 224 16.56 13.41 19.14
CA GLU A 224 17.09 14.64 18.52
C GLU A 224 16.23 15.09 17.34
N MET A 225 15.80 14.16 16.47
CA MET A 225 14.88 14.47 15.38
C MET A 225 13.52 14.95 15.92
N MET A 226 12.96 14.31 16.95
CA MET A 226 11.69 14.74 17.55
C MET A 226 11.80 16.12 18.19
N TYR A 227 12.92 16.44 18.83
CA TYR A 227 13.21 17.75 19.40
C TYR A 227 13.32 18.82 18.30
N PHE A 228 14.01 18.51 17.19
CA PHE A 228 14.06 19.38 16.01
C PHE A 228 12.65 19.67 15.49
N LEU A 229 11.81 18.66 15.27
CA LEU A 229 10.45 18.87 14.75
C LEU A 229 9.52 19.72 15.65
N GLN A 230 9.89 19.95 16.93
CA GLN A 230 9.14 20.83 17.83
C GLN A 230 9.49 22.31 17.67
N GLN A 231 10.64 22.64 17.09
CA GLN A 231 11.03 24.03 16.84
C GLN A 231 10.40 24.52 15.53
N THR A 232 10.14 25.83 15.45
CA THR A 232 9.42 26.45 14.32
C THR A 232 10.31 27.31 13.43
N ASP A 233 11.50 27.66 13.89
CA ASP A 233 12.46 28.55 13.23
C ASP A 233 13.00 27.98 11.91
N HIS A 234 13.07 26.65 11.78
CA HIS A 234 13.57 25.97 10.58
C HIS A 234 12.47 25.50 9.61
N TRP A 235 11.18 25.76 9.86
CA TRP A 235 10.08 25.18 9.07
C TRP A 235 10.06 25.60 7.61
N GLU A 236 10.44 26.85 7.31
CA GLU A 236 10.59 27.33 5.92
C GLU A 236 11.72 26.57 5.19
N MET A 237 12.81 26.27 5.91
CA MET A 237 13.92 25.47 5.36
C MET A 237 13.49 24.02 5.12
N THR A 238 12.82 23.41 6.11
CA THR A 238 12.24 22.06 5.99
C THR A 238 11.32 21.98 4.77
N GLN A 239 10.48 22.98 4.54
CA GLN A 239 9.60 23.05 3.38
C GLN A 239 10.39 23.05 2.07
N ARG A 240 11.46 23.85 1.97
CA ARG A 240 12.31 23.88 0.78
C ARG A 240 13.04 22.56 0.54
N GLU A 241 13.54 21.91 1.60
CA GLU A 241 14.21 20.61 1.50
C GLU A 241 13.28 19.49 1.01
N LEU A 242 12.03 19.48 1.49
CA LEU A 242 10.98 18.52 1.12
C LEU A 242 10.44 18.81 -0.30
N ALA A 243 10.21 20.08 -0.64
CA ALA A 243 9.78 20.48 -1.97
C ALA A 243 10.80 20.11 -3.06
N ALA A 244 12.10 20.22 -2.76
CA ALA A 244 13.17 19.75 -3.65
C ALA A 244 13.13 18.23 -3.91
N ARG A 245 12.40 17.47 -3.09
CA ARG A 245 12.15 16.03 -3.26
C ARG A 245 10.73 15.73 -3.78
N GLY A 246 10.04 16.75 -4.28
CA GLY A 246 8.72 16.64 -4.87
C GLY A 246 7.56 16.61 -3.86
N VAL A 247 7.84 16.68 -2.56
CA VAL A 247 6.78 16.72 -1.52
C VAL A 247 6.02 18.04 -1.65
N LYS A 248 4.73 17.95 -1.99
CA LYS A 248 3.89 19.11 -2.30
C LYS A 248 3.31 19.78 -1.05
N HIS A 249 3.03 18.99 -0.02
CA HIS A 249 2.43 19.46 1.23
C HIS A 249 3.23 18.93 2.43
N ILE A 250 3.47 19.79 3.42
CA ILE A 250 3.97 19.31 4.72
C ILE A 250 2.77 18.74 5.48
N ASN A 251 2.50 17.46 5.24
CA ASN A 251 1.47 16.69 5.92
C ASN A 251 2.05 15.32 6.32
N PHE A 252 1.47 14.69 7.32
CA PHE A 252 1.90 13.35 7.75
C PHE A 252 1.79 12.31 6.64
N TYR A 253 0.71 12.36 5.85
CA TYR A 253 0.58 11.48 4.69
C TYR A 253 1.73 11.68 3.71
N ASP A 254 1.95 12.92 3.25
CA ASP A 254 2.95 13.22 2.23
C ASP A 254 4.39 12.93 2.66
N VAL A 255 4.74 13.25 3.92
CA VAL A 255 6.11 13.12 4.41
C VAL A 255 6.38 11.72 4.94
N VAL A 256 5.53 11.22 5.85
CA VAL A 256 5.81 9.97 6.57
C VAL A 256 5.32 8.77 5.78
N LEU A 257 4.06 8.80 5.32
CA LEU A 257 3.47 7.64 4.66
C LEU A 257 3.98 7.50 3.22
N ASP A 258 3.93 8.56 2.41
CA ASP A 258 4.36 8.52 1.01
C ASP A 258 5.87 8.63 0.87
N PHE A 259 6.46 9.76 1.23
CA PHE A 259 7.89 9.99 0.98
C PHE A 259 8.83 9.09 1.78
N ILE A 260 8.52 8.75 3.04
CA ILE A 260 9.41 7.92 3.85
C ILE A 260 9.06 6.44 3.71
N LEU A 261 7.84 6.03 4.07
CA LEU A 261 7.50 4.60 4.18
C LEU A 261 7.29 3.94 2.81
N MET A 262 6.44 4.50 1.95
CA MET A 262 6.15 3.90 0.64
C MET A 262 7.41 3.86 -0.24
N ASP A 263 8.16 4.95 -0.36
CA ASP A 263 9.42 4.94 -1.13
C ASP A 263 10.42 3.92 -0.57
N SER A 264 10.54 3.81 0.76
CA SER A 264 11.46 2.84 1.37
C SER A 264 11.06 1.41 1.02
N PHE A 265 9.75 1.09 1.02
CA PHE A 265 9.29 -0.25 0.64
C PHE A 265 9.51 -0.55 -0.83
N GLU A 266 9.31 0.43 -1.71
CA GLU A 266 9.60 0.27 -3.15
C GLU A 266 11.08 0.07 -3.42
N ASP A 267 11.95 0.82 -2.74
CA ASP A 267 13.41 0.65 -2.80
C ASP A 267 13.84 -0.75 -2.33
N LEU A 268 13.15 -1.30 -1.34
CA LEU A 268 13.41 -2.63 -0.78
C LEU A 268 12.88 -3.78 -1.65
N ASP A 269 11.77 -3.56 -2.35
CA ASP A 269 11.22 -4.53 -3.31
C ASP A 269 12.04 -4.56 -4.61
N ASN A 270 12.76 -3.48 -4.91
CA ASN A 270 13.58 -3.31 -6.12
C ASN A 270 15.06 -3.07 -5.80
N PRO A 271 15.74 -3.97 -5.06
CA PRO A 271 17.13 -3.77 -4.66
C PRO A 271 18.08 -3.85 -5.86
N PRO A 272 19.23 -3.14 -5.83
CA PRO A 272 20.25 -3.24 -6.88
C PRO A 272 20.74 -4.68 -7.11
N THR A 273 21.02 -5.03 -8.37
CA THR A 273 21.51 -6.37 -8.76
C THR A 273 22.78 -6.79 -8.02
N SER A 274 23.65 -5.85 -7.68
CA SER A 274 24.85 -6.10 -6.87
C SER A 274 24.52 -6.65 -5.48
N ILE A 275 23.49 -6.12 -4.82
CA ILE A 275 23.02 -6.60 -3.52
C ILE A 275 22.38 -7.97 -3.67
N LEU A 276 21.51 -8.14 -4.69
CA LEU A 276 20.89 -9.44 -4.98
C LEU A 276 21.92 -10.54 -5.21
N ASN A 277 22.99 -10.25 -5.95
CA ASN A 277 24.06 -11.21 -6.22
C ASN A 277 24.76 -11.66 -4.94
N VAL A 278 25.01 -10.74 -4.00
CA VAL A 278 25.65 -11.07 -2.71
C VAL A 278 24.70 -11.89 -1.82
N VAL A 279 23.45 -11.43 -1.68
CA VAL A 279 22.43 -12.06 -0.85
C VAL A 279 22.11 -13.48 -1.33
N ASN A 280 21.97 -13.67 -2.65
CA ASN A 280 21.64 -14.97 -3.25
C ASN A 280 22.86 -15.89 -3.40
N ASN A 281 24.08 -15.42 -3.10
CA ASN A 281 25.27 -16.25 -3.20
C ASN A 281 25.26 -17.36 -2.14
N ARG A 282 25.18 -18.63 -2.56
CA ARG A 282 25.11 -19.78 -1.64
C ARG A 282 26.41 -20.08 -0.90
N TRP A 283 27.53 -19.52 -1.36
CA TRP A 283 28.88 -19.81 -0.83
C TRP A 283 29.28 -18.81 0.26
N LEU A 284 28.60 -17.67 0.34
CA LEU A 284 28.80 -16.67 1.39
C LEU A 284 27.96 -17.00 2.62
N ASN A 285 28.56 -16.86 3.80
CA ASN A 285 27.81 -16.98 5.06
C ASN A 285 26.92 -15.75 5.29
N ASN A 286 25.89 -15.90 6.12
CA ASN A 286 24.92 -14.84 6.36
C ASN A 286 25.53 -13.61 7.04
N SER A 287 26.52 -13.78 7.90
CA SER A 287 27.21 -12.64 8.55
C SER A 287 27.94 -11.75 7.55
N PHE A 288 28.59 -12.36 6.55
CA PHE A 288 29.23 -11.63 5.46
C PHE A 288 28.21 -10.90 4.60
N LYS A 289 27.10 -11.57 4.24
CA LYS A 289 26.02 -10.96 3.47
C LYS A 289 25.39 -9.78 4.19
N GLU A 290 25.09 -9.92 5.48
CA GLU A 290 24.58 -8.84 6.34
C GLU A 290 25.52 -7.64 6.33
N THR A 291 26.83 -7.89 6.49
CA THR A 291 27.84 -6.84 6.46
C THR A 291 27.91 -6.13 5.11
N ALA A 292 27.80 -6.87 4.00
CA ALA A 292 27.81 -6.32 2.67
C ALA A 292 26.56 -5.46 2.37
N VAL A 293 25.38 -5.93 2.80
CA VAL A 293 24.12 -5.16 2.72
C VAL A 293 24.25 -3.88 3.53
N ALA A 294 24.70 -3.97 4.79
CA ALA A 294 24.89 -2.81 5.66
C ALA A 294 25.88 -1.79 5.08
N SER A 295 27.00 -2.27 4.52
CA SER A 295 28.01 -1.41 3.87
C SER A 295 27.44 -0.71 2.63
N SER A 296 26.57 -1.38 1.88
CA SER A 296 25.89 -0.81 0.72
C SER A 296 24.93 0.32 1.14
N CYS A 297 24.10 0.08 2.17
CA CYS A 297 23.25 1.13 2.75
C CYS A 297 24.06 2.34 3.22
N TRP A 298 25.18 2.10 3.91
CA TRP A 298 26.05 3.16 4.39
C TRP A 298 26.67 3.97 3.24
N SER A 299 27.13 3.32 2.18
CA SER A 299 27.66 4.00 0.99
C SER A 299 26.63 4.94 0.36
N VAL A 300 25.39 4.47 0.20
CA VAL A 300 24.27 5.29 -0.29
C VAL A 300 24.02 6.50 0.61
N LEU A 301 23.91 6.29 1.93
CA LEU A 301 23.67 7.37 2.88
C LEU A 301 24.81 8.39 2.90
N LYS A 302 26.07 7.93 2.82
CA LYS A 302 27.23 8.80 2.74
C LYS A 302 27.20 9.68 1.48
N SER A 303 26.90 9.09 0.32
CA SER A 303 26.75 9.83 -0.93
C SER A 303 25.61 10.86 -0.85
N LYS A 304 24.43 10.44 -0.34
CA LYS A 304 23.29 11.35 -0.13
C LYS A 304 23.64 12.50 0.82
N ARG A 305 24.42 12.26 1.88
CA ARG A 305 24.88 13.30 2.81
C ARG A 305 25.82 14.31 2.16
N GLN A 306 26.71 13.89 1.25
CA GLN A 306 27.63 14.79 0.54
C GLN A 306 26.90 15.76 -0.40
N GLN A 307 25.71 15.38 -0.88
CA GLN A 307 24.88 16.19 -1.76
C GLN A 307 23.91 17.11 -0.99
N MET A 308 23.89 17.06 0.35
CA MET A 308 23.01 17.91 1.15
C MET A 308 23.47 19.37 1.13
N LYS A 309 22.53 20.28 0.90
CA LYS A 309 22.78 21.73 0.88
C LYS A 309 22.65 22.37 2.25
N VAL A 310 21.84 21.78 3.14
CA VAL A 310 21.51 22.34 4.45
C VAL A 310 22.16 21.49 5.54
N PRO A 311 23.24 21.96 6.18
CA PRO A 311 23.77 21.29 7.35
C PRO A 311 22.75 21.41 8.48
N ASN A 312 22.48 20.31 9.20
CA ASN A 312 21.48 20.24 10.29
C ASN A 312 20.03 20.58 9.88
N GLY A 313 19.67 20.35 8.61
CA GLY A 313 18.28 20.41 8.14
C GLY A 313 17.47 19.16 8.50
N PHE A 314 16.19 19.14 8.10
CA PHE A 314 15.30 18.00 8.30
C PHE A 314 15.91 16.72 7.74
N ILE A 315 16.49 16.80 6.53
CA ILE A 315 17.09 15.64 5.87
C ILE A 315 18.35 15.15 6.59
N ALA A 316 19.12 16.05 7.19
CA ALA A 316 20.32 15.67 7.95
C ALA A 316 19.93 14.86 9.21
N HIS A 317 18.90 15.30 9.94
CA HIS A 317 18.32 14.57 11.06
C HIS A 317 17.70 13.23 10.62
N PHE A 318 16.92 13.24 9.54
CA PHE A 318 16.36 12.01 8.97
C PHE A 318 17.44 10.99 8.60
N TYR A 319 18.52 11.40 7.93
CA TYR A 319 19.63 10.49 7.59
C TYR A 319 20.40 9.99 8.81
N ALA A 320 20.45 10.75 9.92
CA ALA A 320 21.00 10.25 11.18
C ALA A 320 20.19 9.08 11.74
N VAL A 321 18.85 9.13 11.62
CA VAL A 321 17.97 8.01 11.98
C VAL A 321 18.18 6.83 11.02
N CYS A 322 18.18 7.07 9.71
CA CYS A 322 18.37 6.03 8.69
C CYS A 322 19.69 5.27 8.82
N GLU A 323 20.75 5.93 9.29
CA GLU A 323 22.06 5.31 9.50
C GLU A 323 22.01 4.09 10.43
N HIS A 324 21.06 4.07 11.36
CA HIS A 324 20.84 2.94 12.26
C HIS A 324 19.82 1.94 11.72
N ILE A 325 18.73 2.42 11.13
CA ILE A 325 17.57 1.58 10.80
C ILE A 325 17.65 0.98 9.40
N SER A 326 18.13 1.71 8.39
CA SER A 326 18.14 1.23 7.01
C SER A 326 18.93 -0.06 6.80
N PRO A 327 20.13 -0.24 7.39
CA PRO A 327 20.84 -1.54 7.30
C PRO A 327 20.06 -2.71 7.89
N ILE A 328 19.35 -2.47 8.99
CA ILE A 328 18.58 -3.49 9.71
C ILE A 328 17.35 -3.89 8.90
N LEU A 329 16.61 -2.92 8.36
CA LEU A 329 15.47 -3.18 7.49
C LEU A 329 15.90 -3.85 6.19
N ALA A 330 16.96 -3.37 5.54
CA ALA A 330 17.47 -3.98 4.32
C ALA A 330 17.87 -5.45 4.54
N TRP A 331 18.56 -5.75 5.64
CA TRP A 331 18.86 -7.14 5.99
C TRP A 331 17.60 -7.93 6.37
N GLY A 332 16.66 -7.34 7.08
CA GLY A 332 15.40 -7.98 7.44
C GLY A 332 14.58 -8.39 6.23
N PHE A 333 14.49 -7.56 5.19
CA PHE A 333 13.72 -7.89 3.98
C PHE A 333 14.49 -8.77 2.99
N LEU A 334 15.81 -8.57 2.84
CA LEU A 334 16.60 -9.27 1.83
C LEU A 334 17.28 -10.53 2.37
N GLY A 335 17.42 -10.66 3.68
CA GLY A 335 18.13 -11.74 4.34
C GLY A 335 17.42 -13.10 4.29
N PRO A 336 17.90 -14.08 5.06
CA PRO A 336 17.23 -15.37 5.18
C PRO A 336 15.83 -15.21 5.81
N ARG A 337 14.94 -16.15 5.51
CA ARG A 337 13.59 -16.22 6.11
C ARG A 337 13.66 -16.68 7.57
N ASP A 338 14.04 -15.78 8.45
CA ASP A 338 14.06 -15.96 9.89
C ASP A 338 13.02 -15.05 10.58
N SER A 339 13.05 -15.03 11.91
CA SER A 339 12.08 -14.23 12.67
C SER A 339 12.21 -12.71 12.49
N LEU A 340 13.36 -12.21 12.03
CA LEU A 340 13.52 -10.80 11.67
C LEU A 340 12.82 -10.53 10.33
N TYR A 341 12.99 -11.42 9.36
CA TYR A 341 12.29 -11.34 8.08
C TYR A 341 10.76 -11.36 8.27
N ASP A 342 10.25 -12.28 9.09
CA ASP A 342 8.82 -12.38 9.37
C ASP A 342 8.28 -11.10 10.02
N LEU A 343 9.02 -10.52 10.97
CA LEU A 343 8.66 -9.26 11.62
C LEU A 343 8.67 -8.08 10.63
N CYS A 344 9.68 -7.97 9.77
CA CYS A 344 9.77 -6.92 8.76
C CYS A 344 8.61 -7.01 7.75
N CYS A 345 8.28 -8.22 7.30
CA CYS A 345 7.13 -8.45 6.41
C CYS A 345 5.82 -8.07 7.10
N PHE A 346 5.62 -8.52 8.34
CA PHE A 346 4.42 -8.18 9.11
C PHE A 346 4.29 -6.67 9.34
N PHE A 347 5.39 -5.97 9.65
CA PHE A 347 5.42 -4.51 9.76
C PHE A 347 4.99 -3.84 8.46
N LYS A 348 5.60 -4.24 7.33
CA LYS A 348 5.24 -3.72 6.00
C LYS A 348 3.76 -3.94 5.70
N GLU A 349 3.25 -5.13 5.95
CA GLU A 349 1.83 -5.46 5.77
C GLU A 349 0.92 -4.58 6.62
N GLN A 350 1.23 -4.36 7.91
CA GLN A 350 0.41 -3.48 8.74
C GLN A 350 0.37 -2.04 8.22
N VAL A 351 1.50 -1.52 7.71
CA VAL A 351 1.53 -0.17 7.09
C VAL A 351 0.72 -0.14 5.80
N LEU A 352 0.86 -1.15 4.93
CA LEU A 352 0.11 -1.22 3.67
C LEU A 352 -1.39 -1.39 3.89
N PHE A 353 -1.80 -2.23 4.84
CA PHE A 353 -3.21 -2.37 5.19
C PHE A 353 -3.78 -1.08 5.80
N PHE A 354 -3.02 -0.40 6.66
CA PHE A 354 -3.44 0.92 7.15
C PHE A 354 -3.66 1.90 6.00
N LEU A 355 -2.71 1.97 5.06
CA LEU A 355 -2.80 2.83 3.88
C LEU A 355 -4.02 2.51 3.00
N LYS A 356 -4.34 1.24 2.78
CA LYS A 356 -5.53 0.84 2.03
C LYS A 356 -6.81 1.17 2.79
N ASP A 357 -6.87 0.84 4.09
CA ASP A 357 -8.07 1.06 4.90
C ASP A 357 -8.46 2.55 4.95
N ILE A 358 -7.51 3.49 5.04
CA ILE A 358 -7.85 4.92 5.10
C ILE A 358 -8.35 5.48 3.75
N PHE A 359 -8.24 4.72 2.65
CA PHE A 359 -8.78 5.06 1.31
C PHE A 359 -10.05 4.27 0.97
N ASP A 360 -10.53 3.40 1.87
CA ASP A 360 -11.67 2.51 1.66
C ASP A 360 -12.94 3.06 2.34
N PHE A 361 -14.00 3.26 1.55
CA PHE A 361 -15.30 3.75 2.02
C PHE A 361 -15.99 2.80 3.00
N GLU A 362 -15.65 1.51 2.99
CA GLU A 362 -16.20 0.55 3.95
C GLU A 362 -15.50 0.61 5.32
N LYS A 363 -14.29 1.20 5.38
CA LYS A 363 -13.46 1.26 6.58
C LYS A 363 -13.50 2.62 7.27
N VAL A 364 -13.65 3.70 6.50
CA VAL A 364 -13.63 5.07 7.03
C VAL A 364 -14.74 5.94 6.44
N ARG A 365 -15.25 6.86 7.24
CA ARG A 365 -16.36 7.75 6.86
C ARG A 365 -15.85 9.04 6.23
N TYR A 366 -16.04 9.15 4.93
CA TYR A 366 -15.82 10.39 4.16
C TYR A 366 -17.00 11.38 4.25
N THR A 367 -17.68 11.43 5.40
CA THR A 367 -18.83 12.33 5.62
C THR A 367 -18.42 13.69 6.15
N SER A 368 -17.41 13.75 7.02
CA SER A 368 -16.83 15.00 7.51
C SER A 368 -15.37 14.78 7.90
N THR A 369 -14.59 15.85 7.96
CA THR A 369 -13.16 15.76 8.29
C THR A 369 -12.95 15.18 9.69
N GLU A 370 -13.84 15.46 10.64
CA GLU A 370 -13.81 14.95 12.01
C GLU A 370 -14.07 13.44 12.05
N CYS A 371 -15.08 12.95 11.33
CA CYS A 371 -15.37 11.51 11.26
C CYS A 371 -14.19 10.75 10.63
N LEU A 372 -13.64 11.26 9.53
CA LEU A 372 -12.49 10.66 8.88
C LEU A 372 -11.27 10.66 9.81
N ALA A 373 -11.02 11.75 10.54
CA ALA A 373 -9.93 11.84 11.51
C ALA A 373 -10.08 10.83 12.66
N GLU A 374 -11.29 10.67 13.19
CA GLU A 374 -11.60 9.68 14.22
C GLU A 374 -11.33 8.25 13.72
N ASP A 375 -11.82 7.90 12.52
CA ASP A 375 -11.68 6.57 11.96
C ASP A 375 -10.20 6.24 11.64
N ILE A 376 -9.46 7.20 11.06
CA ILE A 376 -8.00 7.06 10.81
C ILE A 376 -7.25 6.84 12.13
N LEU A 377 -7.60 7.56 13.20
CA LEU A 377 -6.95 7.42 14.50
C LEU A 377 -7.23 6.04 15.12
N HIS A 378 -8.46 5.53 15.01
CA HIS A 378 -8.78 4.18 15.46
C HIS A 378 -8.03 3.11 14.65
N LEU A 379 -7.93 3.26 13.34
CA LEU A 379 -7.18 2.34 12.48
C LEU A 379 -5.70 2.29 12.87
N ILE A 380 -5.04 3.44 13.06
CA ILE A 380 -3.61 3.43 13.43
C ILE A 380 -3.38 2.85 14.83
N GLN A 381 -4.28 3.11 15.79
CA GLN A 381 -4.22 2.50 17.12
C GLN A 381 -4.34 0.98 17.02
N ARG A 382 -5.32 0.48 16.28
CA ARG A 382 -5.51 -0.96 16.09
C ARG A 382 -4.32 -1.63 15.40
N ARG A 383 -3.75 -1.01 14.37
CA ARG A 383 -2.56 -1.52 13.67
C ARG A 383 -1.34 -1.55 14.60
N THR A 384 -1.21 -0.54 15.45
CA THR A 384 -0.19 -0.48 16.50
C THR A 384 -0.36 -1.62 17.51
N GLU A 385 -1.58 -1.87 18.00
CA GLU A 385 -1.86 -2.97 18.93
C GLU A 385 -1.52 -4.33 18.34
N LEU A 386 -1.90 -4.58 17.08
CA LEU A 386 -1.56 -5.82 16.38
C LEU A 386 -0.04 -6.01 16.26
N LEU A 387 0.69 -4.94 15.93
CA LEU A 387 2.15 -4.96 15.82
C LEU A 387 2.82 -5.23 17.17
N MET A 388 2.36 -4.57 18.24
CA MET A 388 2.87 -4.79 19.59
C MET A 388 2.54 -6.19 20.12
N ALA A 389 1.37 -6.73 19.80
CA ALA A 389 0.99 -8.10 20.15
C ALA A 389 1.88 -9.13 19.44
N TYR A 390 2.18 -8.93 18.15
CA TYR A 390 3.09 -9.78 17.40
C TYR A 390 4.50 -9.79 18.03
N LEU A 391 5.02 -8.61 18.37
CA LEU A 391 6.30 -8.46 19.08
C LEU A 391 6.30 -9.17 20.45
N GLY A 392 5.16 -9.18 21.15
CA GLY A 392 4.99 -9.87 22.43
C GLY A 392 4.94 -11.40 22.33
N THR A 393 4.33 -11.95 21.28
CA THR A 393 4.20 -13.42 21.09
C THR A 393 5.53 -14.08 20.71
N ASP A 394 6.41 -13.36 20.02
CA ASP A 394 7.75 -13.85 19.69
C ASP A 394 8.66 -14.02 20.91
N ASN A 395 8.51 -13.19 21.95
CA ASN A 395 9.23 -13.36 23.22
C ASN A 395 8.84 -14.67 23.92
N LEU A 396 7.58 -15.11 23.78
CA LEU A 396 7.09 -16.37 24.35
C LEU A 396 7.55 -17.60 23.54
N ARG A 397 7.65 -17.48 22.21
CA ARG A 397 8.15 -18.56 21.34
C ARG A 397 9.64 -18.86 21.57
N HIS A 398 10.46 -17.84 21.82
CA HIS A 398 11.87 -18.04 22.19
C HIS A 398 12.05 -18.70 23.56
N LEU A 399 11.12 -18.54 24.49
CA LEU A 399 11.17 -19.19 25.81
C LEU A 399 10.78 -20.67 25.75
N ASN A 400 9.84 -21.04 24.87
CA ASN A 400 9.40 -22.42 24.68
C ASN A 400 10.38 -23.31 23.89
N GLY A 401 11.42 -22.74 23.26
CA GLY A 401 12.50 -23.49 22.61
C GLY A 401 13.53 -24.11 23.58
N TYR A 402 13.45 -23.80 24.88
CA TYR A 402 14.40 -24.25 25.90
C TYR A 402 13.80 -25.23 26.94
N VAL A 403 12.65 -25.83 26.67
CA VAL A 403 12.10 -26.88 27.55
C VAL A 403 12.39 -28.26 26.94
N GLY A 404 13.62 -28.73 27.16
CA GLY A 404 13.89 -30.16 27.13
C GLY A 404 13.14 -30.83 28.28
N LEU A 405 12.07 -31.55 27.96
CA LEU A 405 11.34 -32.42 28.89
C LEU A 405 12.28 -33.52 29.41
N PRO A 406 12.46 -33.70 30.74
CA PRO A 406 12.92 -34.98 31.27
C PRO A 406 11.71 -35.93 31.34
N LEU A 407 11.76 -37.04 30.60
CA LEU A 407 10.85 -38.16 30.80
C LEU A 407 11.05 -38.75 32.22
N PRO A 408 9.97 -39.06 32.97
CA PRO A 408 10.08 -39.87 34.17
C PRO A 408 10.03 -41.35 33.79
N ASN A 409 11.19 -42.02 33.69
CA ASN A 409 11.23 -43.48 33.70
C ASN A 409 11.21 -43.97 35.14
N GLY A 410 10.07 -44.50 35.57
CA GLY A 410 10.00 -45.41 36.70
C GLY A 410 10.41 -46.82 36.27
N CYS A 411 11.27 -47.48 37.05
CA CYS A 411 11.29 -48.94 37.11
C CYS A 411 11.74 -49.37 38.50
N LEU A 412 10.86 -50.12 39.16
CA LEU A 412 11.08 -50.85 40.41
C LEU A 412 12.05 -52.01 40.16
N GLU A 413 12.97 -52.27 41.10
CA GLU A 413 13.38 -53.64 41.41
C GLU A 413 13.86 -53.76 42.85
N ALA A 414 13.39 -54.83 43.50
CA ALA A 414 13.58 -55.15 44.91
C ALA A 414 14.81 -56.06 45.10
N GLN A 415 15.46 -55.99 46.27
CA GLN A 415 16.08 -57.16 46.90
C GLN A 415 16.28 -56.95 48.41
N ALA A 416 15.79 -57.93 49.17
CA ALA A 416 15.88 -58.09 50.62
C ALA A 416 17.29 -58.56 51.07
N PRO A 417 17.57 -58.63 52.38
CA PRO A 417 17.10 -59.77 53.19
C PRO A 417 16.23 -59.41 54.40
#